data_AF-A0A2S7RS02-F1
#
_entry.id   AF-A0A2S7RS02-F1
#
_cell.length_a   1.000
_cell.length_b   1.000
_cell.length_c   1.000
_cell.angle_alpha   90.00
_cell.angle_beta   90.00
_cell.angle_gamma   90.00
#
_symmetry.space_group_name_H-M   'P 1'
#
loop_
_entity.id
_entity.type
_entity.pdbx_description
1 polymer ?
#
loop_
_entity_poly.entity_id
_entity_poly.type
_entity_poly.pdbx_seq_one_letter_code
_entity_poly.pdbx_strand_id
1 'polypeptide(L)'
;MEDPSTSAQRFLLDLSVEEKSRLYNDLLAIKNVDACMKDRSFYTFRKLRRAAKRQSECRKRTFHYLTQNNHELVIKQIHEQKLFKHHYRLRVTFDQQEFGYTFVETLLNLLHSQHFNLGQQMAYA
;
A
#
# COMPACT_ATOMS: atom_id res chain seq x y z
N MET A 1 22.24 0.07 1.33
CA MET A 1 20.76 0.16 1.30
C MET A 1 20.45 0.93 0.03
N GLU A 2 19.81 0.32 -0.96
CA GLU A 2 19.45 1.07 -2.17
C GLU A 2 18.39 2.13 -1.83
N ASP A 3 18.48 3.28 -2.49
CA ASP A 3 17.51 4.34 -2.29
C ASP A 3 16.11 3.88 -2.71
N PRO A 4 15.07 4.17 -1.91
CA PRO A 4 13.69 3.78 -2.19
C PRO A 4 13.21 4.34 -3.53
N SER A 5 13.68 5.54 -3.91
CA SER A 5 13.36 6.17 -5.20
C SER A 5 13.93 5.38 -6.38
N THR A 6 15.18 4.94 -6.31
CA THR A 6 15.83 4.16 -7.38
C THR A 6 15.19 2.78 -7.53
N SER A 7 14.88 2.13 -6.40
CA SER A 7 14.19 0.84 -6.37
C SER A 7 12.78 0.95 -6.96
N ALA A 8 12.03 1.99 -6.57
CA ALA A 8 10.70 2.27 -7.09
C ALA A 8 10.72 2.56 -8.60
N GLN A 9 11.69 3.34 -9.09
CA GLN A 9 11.84 3.62 -10.52
C GLN A 9 12.10 2.34 -11.33
N ARG A 10 13.02 1.49 -10.88
CA ARG A 10 13.31 0.20 -11.54
C ARG A 10 12.08 -0.68 -11.64
N PHE A 11 11.37 -0.84 -10.52
CA PHE A 11 10.13 -1.61 -10.49
C PHE A 11 9.06 -1.07 -11.46
N LEU A 12 8.92 0.26 -11.52
CA LEU A 12 7.98 0.89 -12.45
C LEU A 12 8.41 0.76 -13.92
N LEU A 13 9.70 0.72 -14.25
CA LEU A 13 10.14 0.54 -15.64
C LEU A 13 9.70 -0.82 -16.20
N ASP A 14 9.69 -1.85 -15.36
CA ASP A 14 9.37 -3.22 -15.76
C ASP A 14 7.87 -3.52 -15.85
N LEU A 15 7.03 -2.61 -15.39
CA LEU A 15 5.57 -2.76 -15.43
C LEU A 15 4.99 -2.25 -16.75
N SER A 16 4.05 -3.02 -17.31
CA SER A 16 3.22 -2.56 -18.42
C SER A 16 2.31 -1.40 -18.01
N VAL A 17 1.77 -0.68 -19.00
CA VAL A 17 0.87 0.46 -18.75
C VAL A 17 -0.39 0.05 -17.97
N GLU A 18 -0.92 -1.15 -18.24
CA GLU A 18 -2.07 -1.69 -17.52
C GLU A 18 -1.74 -2.02 -16.06
N GLU A 19 -0.59 -2.64 -15.82
CA GLU A 19 -0.15 -2.99 -14.47
C GLU A 19 0.18 -1.74 -13.65
N LYS A 20 0.78 -0.72 -14.28
CA LYS A 20 0.97 0.62 -13.68
C LYS A 20 -0.35 1.24 -13.26
N SER A 21 -1.38 1.14 -14.11
CA SER A 21 -2.70 1.69 -13.83
C SER A 21 -3.39 0.95 -12.68
N ARG A 22 -3.30 -0.38 -12.66
CA ARG A 22 -3.80 -1.22 -11.55
C ARG A 22 -3.08 -0.88 -10.24
N LEU A 23 -1.75 -0.86 -10.28
CA LEU A 23 -0.91 -0.48 -9.13
C LEU A 23 -1.28 0.91 -8.63
N TYR A 24 -1.40 1.90 -9.50
CA TYR A 24 -1.75 3.26 -9.12
C TYR A 24 -3.09 3.34 -8.37
N ASN A 25 -4.12 2.67 -8.89
CA ASN A 25 -5.43 2.60 -8.24
C ASN A 25 -5.37 1.91 -6.88
N ASP A 26 -4.62 0.81 -6.77
CA ASP A 26 -4.43 0.10 -5.51
C ASP A 26 -3.69 0.95 -4.48
N LEU A 27 -2.63 1.67 -4.90
CA LEU A 27 -1.88 2.58 -4.03
C LEU A 27 -2.74 3.76 -3.57
N LEU A 28 -3.62 4.31 -4.42
CA LEU A 28 -4.59 5.32 -4.02
C LEU A 28 -5.56 4.79 -2.96
N ALA A 29 -6.05 3.56 -3.12
CA ALA A 29 -6.89 2.91 -2.12
C ALA A 29 -6.14 2.73 -0.79
N ILE A 30 -4.86 2.33 -0.83
CA ILE A 30 -4.01 2.20 0.37
C ILE A 30 -3.83 3.56 1.06
N LYS A 31 -3.54 4.63 0.31
CA LYS A 31 -3.41 6.00 0.84
C LYS A 31 -4.68 6.47 1.55
N ASN A 32 -5.85 6.21 0.95
CA ASN A 32 -7.13 6.57 1.54
C ASN A 32 -7.41 5.81 2.85
N VAL A 33 -7.07 4.52 2.89
CA VAL A 33 -7.18 3.71 4.11
C VAL A 33 -6.22 4.21 5.19
N ASP A 34 -4.98 4.50 4.84
CA ASP A 34 -3.98 5.00 5.80
C ASP A 34 -4.41 6.34 6.40
N ALA A 35 -4.87 7.28 5.57
CA ALA A 35 -5.42 8.56 6.02
C ALA A 35 -6.63 8.39 6.95
N CYS A 36 -7.55 7.48 6.62
CA CYS A 36 -8.69 7.19 7.49
C CYS A 36 -8.29 6.54 8.82
N MET A 37 -7.25 5.70 8.84
CA MET A 37 -6.85 4.94 10.03
C MET A 37 -5.91 5.73 10.95
N LYS A 38 -5.11 6.65 10.41
CA LYS A 38 -4.15 7.47 11.17
C LYS A 38 -4.80 8.31 12.28
N ASP A 39 -6.05 8.74 12.06
CA ASP A 39 -6.78 9.61 12.98
C ASP A 39 -7.79 8.89 13.89
N ARG A 40 -7.84 7.55 13.89
CA ARG A 40 -8.94 6.80 14.52
C ARG A 40 -8.45 5.72 15.48
N SER A 41 -8.47 6.04 16.78
CA SER A 41 -8.45 5.05 17.87
C SER A 41 -9.88 4.83 18.38
N PHE A 42 -10.53 3.74 17.98
CA PHE A 42 -11.88 3.42 18.46
C PHE A 42 -11.84 2.43 19.61
N TYR A 43 -12.35 2.83 20.78
CA TYR A 43 -12.71 1.90 21.85
C TYR A 43 -14.08 1.30 21.55
N THR A 44 -14.12 0.01 21.23
CA THR A 44 -15.40 -0.68 20.93
C THR A 44 -16.02 -1.27 22.20
N PHE A 45 -16.53 -0.42 23.11
CA PHE A 45 -17.28 -0.87 24.29
C PHE A 45 -18.61 -1.56 23.94
N ARG A 46 -19.13 -1.35 22.72
CA ARG A 46 -20.41 -1.89 22.22
C ARG A 46 -20.42 -3.43 22.10
N LYS A 47 -19.29 -4.12 22.30
CA LYS A 47 -19.15 -5.59 22.21
C LYS A 47 -18.63 -6.27 23.47
N LEU A 48 -18.75 -5.68 24.67
CA LEU A 48 -18.30 -6.30 25.93
C LEU A 48 -18.81 -7.75 26.10
N ARG A 49 -20.07 -8.04 25.73
CA ARG A 49 -20.65 -9.40 25.83
C ARG A 49 -20.14 -10.40 24.78
N ARG A 50 -19.51 -9.96 23.66
CA ARG A 50 -18.94 -10.86 22.63
C ARG A 50 -17.41 -10.96 22.69
N ALA A 51 -16.73 -10.00 23.32
CA ALA A 51 -15.27 -9.92 23.41
C ALA A 51 -14.64 -11.07 24.22
N ALA A 52 -15.38 -11.65 25.18
CA ALA A 52 -14.90 -12.79 25.96
C ALA A 52 -14.70 -14.09 25.13
N LYS A 53 -15.26 -14.19 23.91
CA LYS A 53 -15.20 -15.40 23.07
C LYS A 53 -14.33 -15.28 21.80
N ARG A 54 -13.84 -14.09 21.43
CA ARG A 54 -13.02 -13.90 20.22
C ARG A 54 -11.66 -13.33 20.60
N GLN A 55 -10.69 -14.22 20.82
CA GLN A 55 -9.30 -13.83 20.86
C GLN A 55 -8.90 -13.38 19.45
N SER A 56 -8.78 -12.06 19.26
CA SER A 56 -8.27 -11.38 18.06
C SER A 56 -8.97 -11.63 16.72
N GLU A 57 -9.63 -10.61 16.19
CA GLU A 57 -10.01 -10.57 14.76
C GLU A 57 -8.85 -9.96 13.99
N CYS A 58 -8.29 -10.71 13.02
CA CYS A 58 -7.21 -10.23 12.15
C CYS A 58 -7.69 -10.25 10.71
N ARG A 59 -7.77 -9.08 10.06
CA ARG A 59 -8.04 -8.97 8.62
C ARG A 59 -6.75 -8.58 7.93
N LYS A 60 -6.30 -9.44 7.01
CA LYS A 60 -5.11 -9.21 6.19
C LYS A 60 -5.53 -9.03 4.74
N ARG A 61 -5.06 -7.97 4.09
CA ARG A 61 -5.13 -7.80 2.63
C ARG A 61 -3.69 -7.73 2.12
N THR A 62 -3.37 -8.54 1.13
CA THR A 62 -2.04 -8.60 0.53
C THR A 62 -2.18 -8.23 -0.93
N PHE A 63 -1.42 -7.23 -1.37
CA PHE A 63 -1.18 -6.93 -2.77
C PHE A 63 0.18 -7.53 -3.12
N HIS A 64 0.23 -8.29 -4.20
CA HIS A 64 1.44 -8.95 -4.64
C HIS A 64 1.57 -8.68 -6.14
N TYR A 65 2.71 -8.09 -6.50
CA TYR A 65 3.09 -7.79 -7.86
C TYR A 65 4.43 -8.45 -8.14
N LEU A 66 4.51 -9.14 -9.26
CA LEU A 66 5.73 -9.77 -9.75
C LEU A 66 5.99 -9.24 -11.16
N THR A 67 7.18 -8.71 -11.41
CA THR A 67 7.56 -8.26 -12.75
C THR A 67 8.17 -9.40 -13.56
N GLN A 68 8.30 -9.19 -14.87
CA GLN A 68 8.97 -10.14 -15.77
C GLN A 68 10.45 -10.36 -15.42
N ASN A 69 11.09 -9.38 -14.78
CA ASN A 69 12.47 -9.45 -14.32
C ASN A 69 12.61 -10.06 -12.92
N ASN A 70 11.58 -10.73 -12.40
CA ASN A 70 11.52 -11.32 -11.06
C ASN A 70 11.63 -10.31 -9.91
N HIS A 71 11.33 -9.03 -10.14
CA HIS A 71 11.20 -8.07 -9.04
C HIS A 71 9.84 -8.26 -8.35
N GLU A 72 9.86 -8.40 -7.03
CA GLU A 72 8.67 -8.71 -6.22
C GLU A 72 8.32 -7.52 -5.33
N LEU A 73 7.11 -6.98 -5.49
CA LEU A 73 6.53 -6.01 -4.57
C LEU A 73 5.36 -6.63 -3.81
N VAL A 74 5.46 -6.68 -2.49
CA VAL A 74 4.42 -7.18 -1.60
C VAL A 74 4.01 -6.10 -0.61
N ILE A 75 2.73 -5.73 -0.64
CA ILE A 75 2.13 -4.77 0.29
C ILE A 75 1.09 -5.50 1.15
N LYS A 76 1.33 -5.58 2.46
CA LYS A 76 0.44 -6.23 3.43
C LYS A 76 -0.22 -5.17 4.31
N GLN A 77 -1.54 -5.07 4.22
CA GLN A 77 -2.39 -4.34 5.15
C GLN A 77 -2.87 -5.29 6.23
N ILE A 78 -2.49 -5.03 7.47
CA ILE A 78 -2.82 -5.86 8.63
C ILE A 78 -3.67 -5.04 9.58
N HIS A 79 -4.91 -5.46 9.79
CA HIS A 79 -5.78 -4.94 10.85
C HIS A 79 -5.88 -5.98 11.96
N GLU A 80 -5.40 -5.64 13.15
CA GLU A 80 -5.53 -6.44 14.36
C GLU A 80 -6.49 -5.78 15.34
N GLN A 81 -7.40 -6.55 15.93
CA GLN A 81 -8.19 -6.13 17.07
C GLN A 81 -7.70 -6.85 18.34
N LYS A 82 -7.03 -6.15 19.26
CA LYS A 82 -6.63 -6.67 20.57
C LYS A 82 -7.38 -5.95 21.68
N LEU A 83 -8.10 -6.69 22.52
CA LEU A 83 -8.70 -6.19 23.77
C LEU A 83 -9.27 -4.76 23.65
N PHE A 84 -10.19 -4.56 22.69
CA PHE A 84 -10.87 -3.29 22.35
C PHE A 84 -10.09 -2.25 21.54
N LYS A 85 -8.80 -2.45 21.26
CA LYS A 85 -7.99 -1.57 20.43
C LYS A 85 -7.80 -2.15 19.03
N HIS A 86 -8.09 -1.34 18.02
CA HIS A 86 -7.74 -1.63 16.64
C HIS A 86 -6.32 -1.13 16.35
N HIS A 87 -5.51 -1.96 15.72
CA HIS A 87 -4.18 -1.61 15.27
C HIS A 87 -4.10 -1.88 13.77
N TYR A 88 -3.85 -0.83 13.00
CA TYR A 88 -3.54 -0.93 11.58
C TYR A 88 -2.03 -0.88 11.41
N ARG A 89 -1.50 -1.83 10.65
CA ARG A 89 -0.09 -1.87 10.26
C ARG A 89 0.01 -2.16 8.77
N LEU A 90 0.73 -1.29 8.07
CA LEU A 90 1.17 -1.55 6.71
C LEU A 90 2.58 -2.15 6.75
N ARG A 91 2.82 -3.19 5.97
CA ARG A 91 4.17 -3.69 5.68
C ARG A 91 4.38 -3.68 4.17
N VAL A 92 5.50 -3.12 3.74
CA VAL A 92 5.89 -3.05 2.34
C VAL A 92 7.21 -3.79 2.20
N THR A 93 7.28 -4.72 1.27
CA THR A 93 8.49 -5.48 0.99
C THR A 93 8.73 -5.41 -0.51
N PHE A 94 9.95 -5.03 -0.90
CA PHE A 94 10.40 -5.03 -2.28
C PHE A 94 11.69 -5.84 -2.36
N ASP A 95 11.73 -6.88 -3.18
CA ASP A 95 12.87 -7.80 -3.33
C ASP A 95 13.44 -8.27 -1.98
N GLN A 96 12.57 -8.76 -1.11
CA GLN A 96 12.89 -9.22 0.26
C GLN A 96 13.39 -8.14 1.22
N GLN A 97 13.51 -6.89 0.79
CA GLN A 97 13.84 -5.74 1.64
C GLN A 97 12.56 -5.08 2.17
N GLU A 98 12.48 -4.88 3.49
CA GLU A 98 11.36 -4.16 4.09
C GLU A 98 11.51 -2.65 3.94
N PHE A 99 10.42 -1.99 3.51
CA PHE A 99 10.31 -0.56 3.40
C PHE A 99 9.15 -0.02 4.23
N GLY A 100 9.25 1.26 4.59
CA GLY A 100 8.18 2.01 5.24
C GLY A 100 7.12 2.51 4.26
N TYR A 101 6.12 3.21 4.79
CA TYR A 101 5.07 3.86 3.98
C TYR A 101 5.63 4.89 2.97
N THR A 102 6.81 5.46 3.25
CA THR A 102 7.52 6.37 2.33
C THR A 102 7.74 5.76 0.96
N PHE A 103 7.90 4.43 0.85
CA PHE A 103 8.04 3.75 -0.43
C PHE A 103 6.75 3.77 -1.27
N VAL A 104 5.60 3.66 -0.60
CA VAL A 104 4.28 3.80 -1.24
C VAL A 104 4.08 5.23 -1.73
N GLU A 105 4.49 6.22 -0.94
CA GLU A 105 4.45 7.64 -1.36
C GLU A 105 5.36 7.89 -2.56
N THR A 106 6.58 7.33 -2.59
CA THR A 106 7.48 7.47 -3.74
C THR A 106 6.90 6.83 -5.00
N LEU A 107 6.31 5.64 -4.91
CA LEU A 107 5.67 4.98 -6.05
C LEU A 107 4.49 5.81 -6.58
N LEU A 108 3.64 6.32 -5.69
CA LEU A 108 2.51 7.18 -6.05
C LEU A 108 2.97 8.45 -6.74
N ASN A 109 3.99 9.14 -6.21
CA ASN A 109 4.50 10.37 -6.78
C ASN A 109 5.12 10.14 -8.18
N LEU A 110 5.86 9.04 -8.35
CA LEU A 110 6.43 8.66 -9.64
C LEU A 110 5.33 8.35 -10.66
N LEU A 111 4.35 7.50 -10.31
CA LEU A 111 3.22 7.18 -11.19
C LEU A 111 2.37 8.41 -11.53
N HIS A 112 2.12 9.28 -10.56
CA HIS A 112 1.41 10.54 -10.76
C HIS A 112 2.17 11.43 -11.75
N SER A 113 3.48 11.62 -11.57
CA SER A 113 4.29 12.41 -12.52
C SER A 113 4.24 11.83 -13.94
N GLN A 114 4.31 10.50 -14.08
CA GLN A 114 4.25 9.83 -15.38
C GLN A 114 2.87 9.99 -16.05
N HIS A 115 1.79 9.86 -15.29
CA HIS A 115 0.43 9.98 -15.79
C HIS A 115 0.10 11.41 -16.25
N PHE A 116 0.50 12.43 -15.49
CA PHE A 116 0.24 13.84 -15.85
C PHE A 116 1.13 14.35 -16.99
N ASN A 117 2.39 13.91 -17.07
CA ASN A 117 3.27 14.24 -18.18
C ASN A 117 2.78 13.65 -19.51
N LEU A 118 2.24 12.42 -19.49
CA LEU A 118 1.65 11.79 -20.68
C LEU A 118 0.40 12.52 -21.18
N GLY A 119 -0.44 12.98 -20.25
CA GLY A 119 -1.64 13.78 -20.56
C GLY A 119 -1.31 15.14 -21.18
N GLN A 120 -0.22 15.78 -20.77
CA GLN A 120 0.26 17.02 -21.41
C GLN A 120 0.78 16.77 -22.82
N GLN A 121 1.54 15.71 -23.07
CA GLN A 121 2.06 15.41 -24.41
C GLN A 121 0.95 15.10 -25.44
N MET A 122 -0.16 14.48 -25.01
CA MET A 122 -1.31 14.23 -25.90
C MET A 122 -2.24 15.44 -26.07
N ALA A 123 -2.18 16.45 -25.20
CA ALA A 123 -2.95 17.68 -25.33
C ALA A 123 -2.31 18.71 -26.30
N TYR A 124 -1.04 18.49 -26.68
CA TYR A 124 -0.26 19.35 -27.57
C TYR A 124 0.23 18.65 -28.85
N ALA A 125 -0.30 17.45 -29.15
CA ALA A 125 -0.08 16.72 -30.40
C ALA A 125 -1.34 16.75 -31.27
#